data_AF-A0A7H9SS02-F1
#
_entry.id   AF-A0A7H9SS02-F1
#
_cell.length_a   1.000
_cell.length_b   1.000
_cell.length_c   1.000
_cell.angle_alpha   90.00
_cell.angle_beta   90.00
_cell.angle_gamma   90.00
#
_symmetry.space_group_name_H-M   'P 1'
#
loop_
_entity.id
_entity.type
_entity.pdbx_description
1 polymer ?
#
loop_
_entity_poly.entity_id
_entity_poly.type
_entity_poly.pdbx_seq_one_letter_code
_entity_poly.pdbx_strand_id
1 'polypeptide(L)'
;PWRWFDDSMLDCCESLDNIKQKGITFGKVACLAHCNGAKADSFRTSESSVDDFRSYVVSCASSENCHIIVSYSRKAFKQTGSGHFSPIGG
;
A
#
# COMPACT_ATOMS: atom_id res chain seq x y z
N PRO A 1 23.51 -12.89 -11.91
CA PRO A 1 22.09 -13.34 -12.06
C PRO A 1 21.17 -12.19 -11.63
N TRP A 2 20.02 -12.01 -12.28
CA TRP A 2 19.06 -10.94 -11.99
C TRP A 2 18.25 -11.26 -10.73
N ARG A 3 17.85 -10.24 -9.96
CA ARG A 3 17.01 -10.36 -8.75
C ARG A 3 15.88 -9.34 -8.84
N TRP A 4 14.65 -9.78 -8.62
CA TRP A 4 13.44 -8.94 -8.68
C TRP A 4 12.37 -9.49 -7.72
N PHE A 5 11.39 -8.67 -7.37
CA PHE A 5 10.22 -9.09 -6.60
C PHE A 5 9.13 -9.63 -7.52
N ASP A 6 8.42 -10.65 -7.04
CA ASP A 6 7.16 -11.10 -7.63
C ASP A 6 6.15 -11.44 -6.53
N ASP A 7 4.87 -11.52 -6.90
CA ASP A 7 3.76 -11.69 -5.95
C ASP A 7 3.84 -13.01 -5.15
N SER A 8 4.57 -14.02 -5.63
CA SER A 8 4.79 -15.28 -4.90
C SER A 8 5.85 -15.19 -3.80
N MET A 9 6.63 -14.10 -3.74
CA MET A 9 7.64 -13.90 -2.70
C MET A 9 7.09 -13.22 -1.43
N LEU A 10 5.81 -12.81 -1.44
CA LEU A 10 5.22 -11.93 -0.44
C LEU A 10 4.45 -12.67 0.68
N ASP A 11 5.06 -13.70 1.27
CA ASP A 11 4.43 -14.61 2.26
C ASP A 11 4.75 -14.27 3.74
N CYS A 12 4.96 -12.99 4.07
CA CYS A 12 5.17 -12.53 5.46
C CYS A 12 3.90 -11.88 6.04
N CYS A 13 3.64 -12.08 7.34
CA CYS A 13 2.51 -11.52 8.11
C CYS A 13 1.09 -12.02 7.73
N GLU A 14 0.91 -12.63 6.57
CA GLU A 14 -0.27 -13.38 6.16
C GLU A 14 0.10 -14.38 5.07
N SER A 15 -0.53 -15.55 5.09
CA SER A 15 -0.29 -16.58 4.09
C SER A 15 -0.81 -16.18 2.71
N LEU A 16 -0.08 -16.48 1.64
CA LEU A 16 -0.50 -16.23 0.26
C LEU A 16 -1.88 -16.85 -0.06
N ASP A 17 -2.19 -18.03 0.50
CA ASP A 17 -3.49 -18.69 0.30
C ASP A 17 -4.66 -17.88 0.89
N ASN A 18 -4.48 -17.30 2.07
CA ASN A 18 -5.48 -16.40 2.64
C ASN A 18 -5.58 -15.09 1.86
N ILE A 19 -4.45 -14.51 1.43
CA ILE A 19 -4.44 -13.26 0.64
C ILE A 19 -5.21 -13.44 -0.66
N LYS A 20 -5.00 -14.55 -1.37
CA LYS A 20 -5.71 -14.86 -2.63
C LYS A 20 -7.22 -14.93 -2.44
N GLN A 21 -7.69 -15.46 -1.31
CA GLN A 21 -9.12 -15.66 -1.06
C GLN A 21 -9.82 -14.44 -0.47
N LYS A 22 -9.14 -13.72 0.44
CA LYS A 22 -9.76 -12.70 1.30
C LYS A 22 -9.17 -11.30 1.13
N GLY A 23 -8.11 -11.18 0.33
CA GLY A 23 -7.28 -9.99 0.29
C GLY A 23 -6.44 -9.83 1.56
N ILE A 24 -5.88 -8.63 1.72
CA ILE A 24 -5.00 -8.27 2.83
C ILE A 24 -5.47 -6.96 3.47
N THR A 25 -5.26 -6.81 4.78
CA THR A 25 -5.64 -5.59 5.51
C THR A 25 -4.52 -4.56 5.48
N PHE A 26 -4.86 -3.28 5.71
CA PHE A 26 -3.88 -2.18 5.70
C PHE A 26 -2.68 -2.42 6.61
N GLY A 27 -2.91 -2.89 7.85
CA GLY A 27 -1.82 -3.19 8.78
C GLY A 27 -0.94 -4.36 8.32
N LYS A 28 -1.51 -5.36 7.66
CA LYS A 28 -0.75 -6.49 7.10
C LYS A 28 0.08 -6.09 5.88
N VAL A 29 -0.41 -5.16 5.05
CA VAL A 29 0.39 -4.56 3.96
C VAL A 29 1.59 -3.80 4.51
N ALA A 30 1.40 -3.00 5.57
CA ALA A 30 2.52 -2.31 6.23
C ALA A 30 3.54 -3.30 6.80
N CYS A 31 3.07 -4.35 7.49
CA CYS A 31 3.92 -5.43 8.01
C CYS A 31 4.73 -6.12 6.88
N LEU A 32 4.07 -6.44 5.76
CA LEU A 32 4.71 -7.05 4.60
C LEU A 32 5.82 -6.17 4.00
N ALA A 33 5.61 -4.85 3.93
CA ALA A 33 6.64 -3.90 3.48
C ALA A 33 7.86 -3.94 4.40
N HIS A 34 7.66 -3.91 5.72
CA HIS A 34 8.73 -4.00 6.69
C HIS A 34 9.47 -5.34 6.65
N CYS A 35 8.76 -6.48 6.54
CA CYS A 35 9.39 -7.79 6.41
C CYS A 35 10.34 -7.88 5.21
N ASN A 36 10.01 -7.18 4.13
CA ASN A 36 10.81 -7.16 2.91
C ASN A 36 11.86 -6.05 2.89
N GLY A 37 12.13 -5.42 4.04
CA GLY A 37 13.22 -4.46 4.22
C GLY A 37 12.90 -3.04 3.74
N ALA A 38 11.65 -2.73 3.39
CA ALA A 38 11.26 -1.36 3.07
C ALA A 38 11.16 -0.50 4.33
N LYS A 39 11.60 0.76 4.23
CA LYS A 39 11.24 1.79 5.20
C LYS A 39 9.82 2.27 4.87
N ALA A 40 8.85 1.85 5.68
CA ALA A 40 7.44 2.17 5.46
C ALA A 40 6.87 2.95 6.65
N ASP A 41 6.21 4.07 6.37
CA ASP A 41 5.41 4.80 7.35
C ASP A 41 3.93 4.62 6.97
N SER A 42 3.08 4.25 7.93
CA SER A 42 1.67 3.95 7.68
C SER A 42 0.76 4.92 8.43
N PHE A 43 -0.12 5.59 7.71
CA PHE A 43 -1.06 6.56 8.27
C PHE A 43 -2.49 6.09 8.03
N ARG A 44 -3.26 5.85 9.10
CA ARG A 44 -4.71 5.62 8.94
C ARG A 44 -5.42 6.97 8.79
N THR A 45 -6.57 6.95 8.12
CA THR A 45 -7.42 8.15 7.96
C THR A 45 -7.81 8.79 9.31
N SER A 46 -7.89 8.03 10.39
CA SER A 46 -8.17 8.54 11.74
C SER A 46 -6.97 9.19 12.44
N GLU A 47 -5.76 9.02 11.90
CA GLU A 47 -4.48 9.43 12.48
C GLU A 47 -3.81 10.56 11.68
N SER A 48 -4.38 10.94 10.54
CA SER A 48 -3.86 12.00 9.66
C SER A 48 -5.00 12.83 9.06
N SER A 49 -4.67 14.01 8.55
CA SER A 49 -5.61 14.86 7.82
C SER A 49 -5.51 14.68 6.30
N VAL A 50 -6.46 15.26 5.57
CA VAL A 50 -6.40 15.34 4.09
C VAL A 50 -5.24 16.22 3.62
N ASP A 51 -4.85 17.23 4.41
CA ASP A 51 -3.76 18.14 4.06
C ASP A 51 -2.40 17.49 4.28
N ASP A 52 -2.26 16.65 5.32
CA ASP A 52 -1.08 15.78 5.48
C ASP A 52 -0.95 14.85 4.28
N PHE A 53 -2.05 14.17 3.90
CA PHE A 53 -2.07 13.27 2.75
C PHE A 53 -1.63 13.98 1.46
N ARG A 54 -2.18 15.16 1.16
CA ARG A 54 -1.79 15.95 -0.03
C ARG A 54 -0.32 16.35 0.02
N SER A 55 0.19 16.73 1.19
CA SER A 55 1.59 17.11 1.37
C SER A 55 2.53 15.94 1.06
N TYR A 56 2.19 14.73 1.55
CA TYR A 56 2.94 13.52 1.20
C TYR A 56 2.85 13.19 -0.29
N VAL A 57 1.67 13.29 -0.91
CA VAL A 57 1.51 13.05 -2.35
C VAL A 57 2.42 13.95 -3.17
N VAL A 58 2.43 15.27 -2.90
CA VAL A 58 3.31 16.21 -3.60
C VAL A 58 4.78 15.88 -3.35
N SER A 59 5.17 15.62 -2.10
CA SER A 59 6.55 15.31 -1.75
C SER A 59 7.07 14.03 -2.43
N CYS A 60 6.23 12.99 -2.50
CA CYS A 60 6.66 11.69 -3.01
C CYS A 60 6.56 11.59 -4.54
N ALA A 61 5.58 12.25 -5.17
CA ALA A 61 5.56 12.42 -6.62
C ALA A 61 6.79 13.20 -7.13
N SER A 62 7.32 14.11 -6.32
CA SER A 62 8.51 14.91 -6.67
C SER A 62 9.85 14.24 -6.32
N SER A 63 9.86 12.95 -5.96
CA SER A 63 11.04 12.24 -5.47
C SER A 63 11.19 10.87 -6.13
N GLU A 64 12.43 10.50 -6.47
CA GLU A 64 12.73 9.16 -6.99
C GLU A 64 12.75 8.08 -5.89
N ASN A 65 12.83 8.48 -4.62
CA ASN A 65 13.05 7.57 -3.48
C ASN A 65 11.87 7.53 -2.50
N CYS A 66 10.73 8.17 -2.83
CA CYS A 66 9.52 8.04 -2.05
C CYS A 66 8.35 7.57 -2.93
N HIS A 67 7.57 6.63 -2.41
CA HIS A 67 6.39 6.13 -3.08
C HIS A 67 5.23 6.03 -2.09
N ILE A 68 4.01 6.20 -2.60
CA ILE A 68 2.80 6.11 -1.80
C ILE A 68 1.94 4.97 -2.34
N ILE A 69 1.50 4.10 -1.44
CA ILE A 69 0.48 3.09 -1.68
C ILE A 69 -0.74 3.48 -0.85
N VAL A 70 -1.90 3.57 -1.49
CA VAL A 70 -3.16 3.93 -0.82
C VAL A 70 -4.06 2.72 -0.64
N SER A 71 -4.81 2.71 0.46
CA SER A 71 -5.93 1.79 0.69
C SER A 71 -7.22 2.58 0.67
N TYR A 72 -8.17 2.23 -0.22
CA TYR A 72 -9.39 3.02 -0.39
C TYR A 72 -10.61 2.17 -0.75
N SER A 73 -11.80 2.74 -0.54
CA SER A 73 -13.04 2.16 -1.02
C SER A 73 -13.33 2.61 -2.45
N ARG A 74 -13.33 1.67 -3.40
CA ARG A 74 -13.73 1.92 -4.80
C ARG A 74 -15.10 2.59 -4.95
N LYS A 75 -16.03 2.29 -4.04
CA LYS A 75 -17.37 2.88 -4.02
C LYS A 75 -17.36 4.41 -3.93
N ALA A 76 -16.44 4.98 -3.15
CA ALA A 76 -16.32 6.44 -3.00
C ALA A 76 -15.97 7.13 -4.33
N PHE A 77 -15.32 6.41 -5.24
CA PHE A 77 -14.96 6.86 -6.59
C PHE A 77 -15.90 6.36 -7.68
N LYS A 78 -17.08 5.83 -7.31
CA LYS A 78 -18.06 5.27 -8.25
C LYS A 78 -17.49 4.13 -9.12
N GLN A 79 -16.51 3.41 -8.60
CA GLN A 79 -15.92 2.22 -9.24
C GLN A 79 -16.58 0.94 -8.72
N THR A 80 -16.54 -0.12 -9.54
CA THR A 80 -17.09 -1.44 -9.17
C THR A 80 -16.26 -2.12 -8.08
N GLY A 81 -16.94 -2.69 -7.10
CA GLY A 81 -16.34 -3.40 -5.97
C GLY A 81 -16.12 -2.53 -4.73
N SER A 82 -15.35 -3.02 -3.78
CA SER A 82 -15.00 -2.35 -2.53
C SER A 82 -13.59 -2.72 -2.10
N GLY A 83 -12.89 -1.83 -1.40
CA GLY A 83 -11.54 -2.08 -0.91
C GLY A 83 -10.52 -2.26 -2.03
N HIS A 84 -9.48 -1.45 -2.05
CA HIS A 84 -8.41 -1.61 -3.03
C HIS A 84 -7.11 -1.01 -2.54
N PHE A 85 -6.00 -1.58 -3.00
CA PHE A 85 -4.67 -1.04 -2.84
C PHE A 85 -4.09 -0.70 -4.21
N SER A 86 -3.46 0.46 -4.33
CA SER A 86 -2.72 0.83 -5.54
C SER A 86 -1.62 1.84 -5.19
N PRO A 87 -0.51 1.86 -5.92
CA PRO A 87 0.41 2.99 -5.89
C PRO A 87 -0.27 4.23 -6.48
N ILE A 88 0.12 5.42 -5.99
CA ILE A 88 -0.13 6.68 -6.69
C ILE A 88 1.12 6.98 -7.52
N GLY A 89 0.95 7.06 -8.84
CA GLY A 89 1.96 7.58 -9.75
C GLY A 89 1.72 9.04 -10.10
N GLY A 90 2.78 9.76 -10.43
CA GLY A 90 2.78 11.19 -10.79
C GLY A 90 4.09 11.86 -10.41
#